data_AF-A0A4U1ACU0-F1
#
_entry.id   AF-A0A4U1ACU0-F1
#
_cell.length_a   1.000
_cell.length_b   1.000
_cell.length_c   1.000
_cell.angle_alpha   90.00
_cell.angle_beta   90.00
_cell.angle_gamma   90.00
#
_symmetry.space_group_name_H-M   'P 1'
#
loop_
_entity.id
_entity.type
_entity.pdbx_description
1 polymer ?
#
loop_
_entity_poly.entity_id
_entity_poly.type
_entity_poly.pdbx_seq_one_letter_code
_entity_poly.pdbx_strand_id
1 'polypeptide(L)'
;MRLSTISRFFIMKREGNIMWKSLVVLIFLTNIISGCGMADLSNTIKGSYYMKTGEYRQAEADFEETVNKHPDSESAQYYLGRSLLAQNKAAEALSHFERAVVLDPGDVDYHFWLGVTYGELGDVKAEEMSYERALQLNGHHLQARLYLGHVRLRNGNLRQAIEAYDAVLIEQLTNSAALYNRALILDIEKKYSAAKAAWLKYLHWYPAGRFALQATDHLNALGDFSYEKQFLGDRAVTLAEIKFQQSGSVSPSSYPSLRLVGAIVSNLPKGTLQVVVYVHNNKQLAKQRAIEIANTLHTFFPTIGPDRIRISWFDTSEKITQDNKTYIKNESVRIFLTDWK
;
A
#
# COMPACT_ATOMS: atom_id res chain seq x y z
N MET A 1 5.46 -24.92 80.44
CA MET A 1 6.30 -25.86 81.23
C MET A 1 6.90 -26.85 80.24
N ARG A 2 8.20 -27.10 80.34
CA ARG A 2 9.11 -27.66 79.32
C ARG A 2 9.31 -29.18 79.52
N LEU A 3 9.84 -29.85 78.48
CA LEU A 3 10.52 -31.18 78.45
C LEU A 3 9.57 -32.40 78.28
N SER A 4 9.84 -33.47 77.51
CA SER A 4 11.04 -34.11 76.91
C SER A 4 10.55 -35.31 76.03
N THR A 5 10.98 -35.60 74.79
CA THR A 5 12.21 -36.30 74.35
C THR A 5 11.96 -37.72 73.75
N ILE A 6 12.11 -37.84 72.43
CA ILE A 6 12.95 -38.80 71.64
C ILE A 6 12.63 -40.32 71.54
N SER A 7 12.32 -40.71 70.29
CA SER A 7 12.75 -41.88 69.45
C SER A 7 12.29 -43.34 69.66
N ARG A 8 11.83 -43.95 68.54
CA ARG A 8 12.41 -45.13 67.85
C ARG A 8 11.58 -45.41 66.57
N PHE A 9 12.07 -45.03 65.39
CA PHE A 9 12.69 -45.90 64.38
C PHE A 9 12.04 -47.28 64.22
N PHE A 10 11.21 -47.43 63.17
CA PHE A 10 10.97 -48.72 62.53
C PHE A 10 11.16 -48.59 61.01
N ILE A 11 12.02 -49.46 60.50
CA ILE A 11 12.52 -49.54 59.14
C ILE A 11 11.46 -50.24 58.28
N MET A 12 11.07 -49.67 57.15
CA MET A 12 10.44 -50.44 56.06
C MET A 12 11.23 -50.34 54.77
N LYS A 13 11.37 -51.52 54.17
CA LYS A 13 12.34 -51.94 53.18
C LYS A 13 11.61 -52.03 51.83
N ARG A 14 12.10 -51.26 50.85
CA ARG A 14 12.23 -51.57 49.41
C ARG A 14 11.15 -52.48 48.74
N GLU A 15 10.25 -51.85 48.00
CA GLU A 15 9.76 -52.27 46.67
C GLU A 15 9.85 -51.03 45.76
N GLY A 16 10.49 -50.97 44.59
CA GLY A 16 10.93 -52.04 43.71
C GLY A 16 10.34 -51.88 42.30
N ASN A 17 10.67 -50.80 41.60
CA ASN A 17 10.77 -50.74 40.12
C ASN A 17 9.53 -50.55 39.20
N ILE A 18 8.29 -50.39 39.69
CA ILE A 18 7.12 -50.20 38.78
C ILE A 18 6.79 -48.71 38.56
N MET A 19 6.94 -47.87 39.58
CA MET A 19 6.57 -46.44 39.51
C MET A 19 7.46 -45.59 38.59
N TRP A 20 8.72 -45.96 38.39
CA TRP A 20 9.64 -45.19 37.54
C TRP A 20 9.41 -45.47 36.04
N LYS A 21 9.08 -46.72 35.66
CA LYS A 21 8.82 -47.05 34.25
C LYS A 21 7.58 -46.32 33.71
N SER A 22 6.53 -46.17 34.52
CA SER A 22 5.33 -45.41 34.14
C SER A 22 5.55 -43.90 34.11
N LEU A 23 6.41 -43.35 34.98
CA LEU A 23 6.73 -41.91 34.99
C LEU A 23 7.63 -41.50 33.81
N VAL A 24 8.54 -42.38 33.37
CA VAL A 24 9.40 -42.15 32.20
C VAL A 24 8.59 -42.19 30.92
N VAL A 25 7.61 -43.10 30.78
CA VAL A 25 6.71 -43.11 29.61
C VAL A 25 5.84 -41.84 29.55
N LEU A 26 5.43 -41.28 30.69
CA LEU A 26 4.69 -40.00 30.73
C LEU A 26 5.56 -38.78 30.37
N ILE A 27 6.85 -38.79 30.76
CA ILE A 27 7.81 -37.73 30.40
C ILE A 27 8.27 -37.85 28.93
N PHE A 28 8.30 -39.06 28.37
CA PHE A 28 8.53 -39.23 26.92
C PHE A 28 7.30 -38.85 26.07
N LEU A 29 6.08 -38.97 26.60
CA LEU A 29 4.85 -38.53 25.90
C LEU A 29 4.64 -37.01 25.93
N THR A 30 5.16 -36.29 26.93
CA THR A 30 5.10 -34.81 26.96
C THR A 30 6.24 -34.13 26.17
N ASN A 31 7.33 -34.84 25.88
CA ASN A 31 8.44 -34.30 25.09
C ASN A 31 8.24 -34.40 23.57
N ILE A 32 7.30 -35.22 23.08
CA ILE A 32 7.03 -35.32 21.64
C ILE A 32 6.14 -34.18 21.15
N ILE A 33 5.21 -33.69 22.00
CA ILE A 33 4.30 -32.58 21.64
C ILE A 33 4.97 -31.21 21.80
N SER A 34 6.07 -31.12 22.56
CA SER A 34 6.79 -29.86 22.81
C SER A 34 7.83 -29.53 21.72
N GLY A 35 8.24 -30.51 20.91
CA GLY A 35 9.29 -30.37 19.91
C GLY A 35 8.87 -29.59 18.66
N CYS A 36 7.73 -29.93 18.04
CA CYS A 36 7.23 -29.22 16.85
C CYS A 36 6.92 -27.76 17.17
N GLY A 37 6.16 -27.49 18.24
CA GLY A 37 5.77 -26.11 18.59
C GLY A 37 6.97 -25.17 18.84
N MET A 38 8.09 -25.66 19.38
CA MET A 38 9.31 -24.85 19.53
C MET A 38 10.09 -24.70 18.21
N ALA A 39 10.08 -25.72 17.34
CA ALA A 39 10.69 -25.65 16.02
C ALA A 39 9.96 -24.63 15.12
N ASP A 40 8.63 -24.67 15.10
CA ASP A 40 7.83 -23.77 14.26
C ASP A 40 7.90 -22.32 14.72
N LEU A 41 7.98 -22.08 16.04
CA LEU A 41 8.26 -20.74 16.56
C LEU A 41 9.65 -20.23 16.13
N SER A 42 10.67 -21.09 16.18
CA SER A 42 12.03 -20.73 15.73
C SER A 42 12.04 -20.36 14.24
N ASN A 43 11.41 -21.19 13.41
CA ASN A 43 11.26 -20.95 11.98
C ASN A 43 10.51 -19.66 11.70
N THR A 44 9.44 -19.38 12.45
CA THR A 44 8.66 -18.14 12.34
C THR A 44 9.50 -16.90 12.63
N ILE A 45 10.31 -16.94 13.68
CA ILE A 45 11.20 -15.81 14.03
C ILE A 45 12.26 -15.60 12.95
N LYS A 46 12.95 -16.67 12.54
CA LYS A 46 13.97 -16.62 11.47
C LYS A 46 13.38 -16.15 10.15
N GLY A 47 12.24 -16.69 9.76
CA GLY A 47 11.54 -16.36 8.53
C GLY A 47 11.13 -14.90 8.53
N SER A 48 10.54 -14.42 9.62
CA SER A 48 10.21 -13.00 9.78
C SER A 48 11.45 -12.09 9.70
N TYR A 49 12.57 -12.51 10.28
CA TYR A 49 13.85 -11.80 10.15
C TYR A 49 14.28 -11.69 8.69
N TYR A 50 14.39 -12.81 7.99
CA TYR A 50 14.83 -12.84 6.60
C TYR A 50 13.91 -12.05 5.67
N MET A 51 12.60 -12.14 5.88
CA MET A 51 11.62 -11.41 5.08
C MET A 51 11.73 -9.90 5.29
N LYS A 52 12.13 -9.46 6.49
CA LYS A 52 12.35 -8.05 6.83
C LYS A 52 13.68 -7.52 6.33
N THR A 53 14.75 -8.34 6.36
CA THR A 53 16.10 -7.93 5.89
C THR A 53 16.29 -8.09 4.38
N GLY A 54 15.42 -8.86 3.71
CA GLY A 54 15.52 -9.12 2.28
C GLY A 54 16.55 -10.20 1.91
N GLU A 55 17.01 -10.97 2.90
CA GLU A 55 18.04 -12.01 2.76
C GLU A 55 17.45 -13.33 2.21
N TYR A 56 16.70 -13.25 1.11
CA TYR A 56 15.90 -14.37 0.58
C TYR A 56 16.72 -15.59 0.17
N ARG A 57 17.96 -15.40 -0.32
CA ARG A 57 18.85 -16.51 -0.69
C ARG A 57 19.37 -17.29 0.52
N GLN A 58 19.66 -16.60 1.62
CA GLN A 58 20.07 -17.25 2.86
C GLN A 58 18.88 -17.97 3.50
N ALA A 59 17.70 -17.34 3.44
CA ALA A 59 16.46 -17.96 3.88
C ALA A 59 16.16 -19.25 3.10
N GLU A 60 16.32 -19.25 1.77
CA GLU A 60 16.17 -20.45 0.94
C GLU A 60 17.08 -21.57 1.43
N ALA A 61 18.38 -21.33 1.57
CA ALA A 61 19.34 -22.35 2.01
C ALA A 61 19.03 -22.90 3.42
N ASP A 62 18.72 -22.02 4.37
CA ASP A 62 18.40 -22.40 5.76
C ASP A 62 17.11 -23.22 5.85
N PHE A 63 16.06 -22.79 5.15
CA PHE A 63 14.77 -23.48 5.16
C PHE A 63 14.81 -24.74 4.31
N GLU A 64 15.61 -24.82 3.25
CA GLU A 64 15.85 -26.06 2.51
C GLU A 64 16.53 -27.10 3.40
N GLU A 65 17.56 -26.73 4.17
CA GLU A 65 18.17 -27.62 5.16
C GLU A 65 17.14 -28.09 6.20
N THR A 66 16.29 -27.18 6.66
CA THR A 66 15.24 -27.49 7.65
C THR A 66 14.20 -28.44 7.08
N VAL A 67 13.70 -28.20 5.86
CA VAL A 67 12.73 -29.07 5.16
C VAL A 67 13.33 -30.44 4.88
N ASN A 68 14.63 -30.53 4.54
CA ASN A 68 15.31 -31.81 4.33
C ASN A 68 15.39 -32.66 5.62
N LYS A 69 15.51 -32.02 6.78
CA LYS A 69 15.53 -32.69 8.10
C LYS A 69 14.13 -32.97 8.66
N HIS A 70 13.21 -32.04 8.41
CA HIS A 70 11.85 -31.98 8.98
C HIS A 70 10.85 -31.60 7.87
N PRO A 71 10.53 -32.54 6.96
CA PRO A 71 9.65 -32.27 5.81
C PRO A 71 8.19 -31.99 6.19
N ASP A 72 7.84 -32.22 7.44
CA ASP A 72 6.54 -32.02 8.08
C ASP A 72 6.42 -30.71 8.87
N SER A 73 7.46 -29.87 8.92
CA SER A 73 7.33 -28.51 9.47
C SER A 73 6.63 -27.59 8.47
N GLU A 74 5.37 -27.26 8.74
CA GLU A 74 4.55 -26.37 7.91
C GLU A 74 5.16 -24.97 7.81
N SER A 75 5.74 -24.47 8.91
CA SER A 75 6.40 -23.17 8.95
C SER A 75 7.67 -23.14 8.07
N ALA A 76 8.48 -24.20 8.08
CA ALA A 76 9.66 -24.29 7.22
C ALA A 76 9.28 -24.35 5.74
N GLN A 77 8.27 -25.16 5.39
CA GLN A 77 7.72 -25.23 4.04
C GLN A 77 7.22 -23.85 3.58
N TYR A 78 6.44 -23.17 4.44
CA TYR A 78 5.93 -21.84 4.18
C TYR A 78 7.04 -20.81 3.92
N TYR A 79 8.05 -20.72 4.79
CA TYR A 79 9.12 -19.73 4.62
C TYR A 79 10.09 -20.08 3.49
N LEU A 80 10.27 -21.36 3.15
CA LEU A 80 10.96 -21.75 1.92
C LEU A 80 10.20 -21.26 0.68
N GLY A 81 8.90 -21.54 0.62
CA GLY A 81 8.01 -21.04 -0.45
C GLY A 81 8.05 -19.50 -0.57
N ARG A 82 7.99 -18.78 0.56
CA ARG A 82 8.09 -17.31 0.58
C ARG A 82 9.43 -16.80 0.07
N SER A 83 10.51 -17.49 0.41
CA SER A 83 11.88 -17.14 -0.02
C SER A 83 12.09 -17.38 -1.51
N LEU A 84 11.50 -18.45 -2.05
CA LEU A 84 11.49 -18.76 -3.48
C LEU A 84 10.66 -17.74 -4.27
N LEU A 85 9.45 -17.40 -3.80
CA LEU A 85 8.61 -16.37 -4.42
C LEU A 85 9.29 -15.01 -4.47
N ALA A 86 9.94 -14.58 -3.39
CA ALA A 86 10.66 -13.31 -3.35
C ALA A 86 11.81 -13.24 -4.37
N GLN A 87 12.25 -14.40 -4.87
CA GLN A 87 13.25 -14.55 -5.93
C GLN A 87 12.64 -14.83 -7.31
N ASN A 88 11.31 -14.67 -7.46
CA ASN A 88 10.55 -14.96 -8.67
C ASN A 88 10.57 -16.44 -9.10
N LYS A 89 10.82 -17.36 -8.17
CA LYS A 89 10.79 -18.82 -8.41
C LYS A 89 9.41 -19.41 -8.07
N ALA A 90 8.36 -18.89 -8.69
CA ALA A 90 6.97 -19.27 -8.37
C ALA A 90 6.67 -20.77 -8.58
N ALA A 91 7.24 -21.38 -9.62
CA ALA A 91 7.04 -22.80 -9.90
C ALA A 91 7.60 -23.71 -8.80
N GLU A 92 8.77 -23.37 -8.24
CA GLU A 92 9.39 -24.09 -7.13
C GLU A 92 8.65 -23.83 -5.81
N ALA A 93 8.19 -22.58 -5.60
CA ALA A 93 7.47 -22.20 -4.40
C ALA A 93 6.13 -22.93 -4.23
N LEU A 94 5.46 -23.27 -5.35
CA LEU A 94 4.12 -23.87 -5.35
C LEU A 94 4.06 -25.13 -4.49
N SER A 95 4.97 -26.10 -4.72
CA SER A 95 4.96 -27.37 -3.99
C SER A 95 5.17 -27.19 -2.48
N HIS A 96 5.91 -26.16 -2.08
CA HIS A 96 6.15 -25.86 -0.67
C HIS A 96 4.92 -25.24 0.00
N PHE A 97 4.22 -24.32 -0.66
CA PHE A 97 2.96 -23.79 -0.12
C PHE A 97 1.84 -24.83 -0.10
N GLU A 98 1.73 -25.66 -1.13
CA GLU A 98 0.79 -26.79 -1.13
C GLU A 98 1.07 -27.73 0.04
N ARG A 99 2.35 -28.02 0.30
CA ARG A 99 2.75 -28.84 1.44
C ARG A 99 2.41 -28.18 2.78
N ALA A 100 2.65 -26.88 2.93
CA ALA A 100 2.28 -26.12 4.13
C ALA A 100 0.77 -26.17 4.39
N VAL A 101 -0.06 -25.99 3.35
CA VAL A 101 -1.53 -26.09 3.43
C VAL A 101 -2.00 -27.51 3.79
N VAL A 102 -1.32 -28.55 3.32
CA VAL A 102 -1.65 -29.94 3.70
C VAL A 102 -1.31 -30.21 5.17
N LEU A 103 -0.20 -29.67 5.67
CA LEU A 103 0.27 -29.86 7.03
C LEU A 103 -0.58 -29.08 8.05
N ASP A 104 -0.90 -27.82 7.74
CA ASP A 104 -1.87 -27.02 8.49
C ASP A 104 -2.87 -26.32 7.54
N PRO A 105 -4.06 -26.91 7.34
CA PRO A 105 -5.09 -26.33 6.48
C PRO A 105 -5.81 -25.14 7.09
N GLY A 106 -5.58 -24.84 8.38
CA GLY A 106 -6.23 -23.77 9.14
C GLY A 106 -5.50 -22.43 9.10
N ASP A 107 -4.22 -22.41 8.70
CA ASP A 107 -3.44 -21.19 8.62
C ASP A 107 -3.85 -20.34 7.40
N VAL A 108 -4.26 -19.10 7.68
CA VAL A 108 -4.77 -18.16 6.68
C VAL A 108 -3.68 -17.68 5.72
N ASP A 109 -2.46 -17.48 6.22
CA ASP A 109 -1.35 -16.96 5.43
C ASP A 109 -0.93 -17.99 4.38
N TYR A 110 -1.01 -19.29 4.67
CA TYR A 110 -0.64 -20.34 3.72
C TYR A 110 -1.56 -20.33 2.50
N HIS A 111 -2.87 -20.18 2.70
CA HIS A 111 -3.82 -20.03 1.58
C HIS A 111 -3.63 -18.71 0.84
N PHE A 112 -3.35 -17.60 1.55
CA PHE A 112 -3.07 -16.33 0.90
C PHE A 112 -1.84 -16.41 -0.02
N TRP A 113 -0.72 -16.92 0.48
CA TRP A 113 0.52 -17.03 -0.31
C TRP A 113 0.46 -18.11 -1.39
N LEU A 114 -0.34 -19.16 -1.19
CA LEU A 114 -0.68 -20.10 -2.26
C LEU A 114 -1.41 -19.38 -3.40
N GLY A 115 -2.37 -18.50 -3.08
CA GLY A 115 -3.05 -17.67 -4.07
C GLY A 115 -2.11 -16.72 -4.82
N VAL A 116 -1.20 -16.05 -4.10
CA VAL A 116 -0.14 -15.23 -4.72
C VAL A 116 0.69 -16.07 -5.70
N THR A 117 1.10 -17.27 -5.31
CA THR A 117 1.87 -18.19 -6.17
C THR A 117 1.11 -18.56 -7.44
N TYR A 118 -0.17 -18.92 -7.32
CA TYR A 118 -0.99 -19.23 -8.48
C TYR A 118 -1.17 -18.03 -9.43
N GLY A 119 -1.28 -16.82 -8.88
CA GLY A 119 -1.33 -15.59 -9.67
C GLY A 119 -0.07 -15.35 -10.48
N GLU A 120 1.11 -15.57 -9.89
CA GLU A 120 2.40 -15.48 -10.60
C GLU A 120 2.54 -16.55 -11.70
N LEU A 121 1.92 -17.72 -11.52
CA LEU A 121 1.86 -18.79 -12.51
C LEU A 121 0.76 -18.60 -13.56
N GLY A 122 -0.11 -17.61 -13.38
CA GLY A 122 -1.24 -17.34 -14.27
C GLY A 122 -2.43 -18.29 -14.12
N ASP A 123 -2.46 -19.15 -13.08
CA ASP A 123 -3.64 -19.95 -12.76
C ASP A 123 -4.65 -19.11 -11.98
N VAL A 124 -5.41 -18.33 -12.75
CA VAL A 124 -6.42 -17.41 -12.26
C VAL A 124 -7.49 -18.09 -11.40
N LYS A 125 -7.85 -19.33 -11.73
CA LYS A 125 -8.91 -20.05 -11.00
C LYS A 125 -8.40 -20.50 -9.63
N ALA A 126 -7.20 -21.07 -9.59
CA ALA A 126 -6.59 -21.49 -8.34
C ALA A 126 -6.26 -20.28 -7.45
N GLU A 127 -5.78 -19.16 -8.02
CA GLU A 127 -5.56 -17.90 -7.31
C GLU A 127 -6.83 -17.41 -6.58
N GLU A 128 -7.95 -17.31 -7.31
CA GLU A 128 -9.22 -16.85 -6.72
C GLU A 128 -9.70 -17.81 -5.61
N MET A 129 -9.67 -19.12 -5.85
CA MET A 129 -10.07 -20.13 -4.85
C MET A 129 -9.22 -20.06 -3.58
N SER A 130 -7.90 -19.84 -3.70
CA SER A 130 -7.00 -19.70 -2.57
C SER A 130 -7.31 -18.48 -1.71
N TYR A 131 -7.59 -17.32 -2.32
CA TYR A 131 -8.01 -16.13 -1.56
C TYR A 131 -9.38 -16.29 -0.91
N GLU A 132 -10.33 -16.93 -1.61
CA GLU A 132 -11.63 -17.26 -1.02
C GLU A 132 -11.47 -18.18 0.18
N ARG A 133 -10.57 -19.16 0.10
CA ARG A 133 -10.29 -20.06 1.22
C ARG A 133 -9.67 -19.33 2.41
N ALA A 134 -8.71 -18.43 2.18
CA ALA A 134 -8.16 -17.58 3.24
C ALA A 134 -9.26 -16.76 3.93
N LEU A 135 -10.21 -16.21 3.17
CA LEU A 135 -11.33 -15.42 3.72
C LEU A 135 -12.40 -16.27 4.41
N GLN A 136 -12.56 -17.54 4.05
CA GLN A 136 -13.41 -18.48 4.80
C GLN A 136 -12.82 -18.78 6.19
N LEU A 137 -11.50 -18.88 6.30
CA LEU A 137 -10.80 -19.11 7.57
C LEU A 137 -10.77 -17.84 8.43
N ASN A 138 -10.50 -16.70 7.81
CA ASN A 138 -10.55 -15.40 8.47
C ASN A 138 -11.16 -14.34 7.54
N GLY A 139 -12.42 -14.03 7.80
CA GLY A 139 -13.17 -13.04 7.04
C GLY A 139 -12.54 -11.66 7.02
N HIS A 140 -11.69 -11.30 7.98
CA HIS A 140 -11.03 -9.99 8.12
C HIS A 140 -9.59 -9.96 7.55
N HIS A 141 -9.16 -11.00 6.83
CA HIS A 141 -7.83 -11.00 6.22
C HIS A 141 -7.74 -10.00 5.05
N LEU A 142 -7.30 -8.79 5.37
CA LEU A 142 -7.41 -7.64 4.48
C LEU A 142 -6.65 -7.81 3.16
N GLN A 143 -5.46 -8.39 3.19
CA GLN A 143 -4.64 -8.64 2.00
C GLN A 143 -5.33 -9.64 1.07
N ALA A 144 -5.91 -10.72 1.61
CA ALA A 144 -6.64 -11.70 0.79
C ALA A 144 -7.87 -11.06 0.15
N ARG A 145 -8.60 -10.22 0.88
CA ARG A 145 -9.73 -9.46 0.34
C ARG A 145 -9.31 -8.52 -0.79
N LEU A 146 -8.22 -7.77 -0.59
CA LEU A 146 -7.70 -6.84 -1.58
C LEU A 146 -7.25 -7.56 -2.87
N TYR A 147 -6.51 -8.66 -2.72
CA TYR A 147 -6.02 -9.45 -3.86
C TYR A 147 -7.15 -10.20 -4.57
N LEU A 148 -8.16 -10.69 -3.84
CA LEU A 148 -9.39 -11.21 -4.42
C LEU A 148 -10.09 -10.13 -5.28
N GLY A 149 -10.09 -8.88 -4.83
CA GLY A 149 -10.55 -7.75 -5.64
C GLY A 149 -9.73 -7.57 -6.92
N HIS A 150 -8.39 -7.67 -6.85
CA HIS A 150 -7.51 -7.55 -8.02
C HIS A 150 -7.77 -8.64 -9.06
N VAL A 151 -7.85 -9.92 -8.67
CA VAL A 151 -8.11 -11.02 -9.61
C VAL A 151 -9.50 -10.89 -10.24
N ARG A 152 -10.52 -10.52 -9.46
CA ARG A 152 -11.89 -10.28 -9.97
C ARG A 152 -11.94 -9.10 -10.93
N LEU A 153 -11.20 -8.03 -10.67
CA LEU A 153 -11.07 -6.91 -11.60
C LEU A 153 -10.42 -7.36 -12.91
N ARG A 154 -9.30 -8.08 -12.85
CA ARG A 154 -8.59 -8.61 -14.02
C ARG A 154 -9.47 -9.55 -14.86
N ASN A 155 -10.36 -10.29 -14.22
CA ASN A 155 -11.32 -11.21 -14.86
C ASN A 155 -12.62 -10.53 -15.35
N GLY A 156 -12.78 -9.22 -15.13
CA GLY A 156 -13.99 -8.49 -15.53
C GLY A 156 -15.19 -8.67 -14.60
N ASN A 157 -15.01 -9.31 -13.43
CA ASN A 157 -16.03 -9.47 -12.40
C ASN A 157 -16.17 -8.18 -11.57
N LEU A 158 -16.50 -7.07 -12.24
CA LEU A 158 -16.44 -5.70 -11.70
C LEU A 158 -17.26 -5.51 -10.42
N ARG A 159 -18.45 -6.12 -10.35
CA ARG A 159 -19.31 -6.05 -9.17
C ARG A 159 -18.67 -6.70 -7.93
N GLN A 160 -18.10 -7.88 -8.08
CA GLN A 160 -17.47 -8.56 -6.95
C GLN A 160 -16.14 -7.91 -6.57
N ALA A 161 -15.43 -7.31 -7.55
CA ALA A 161 -14.23 -6.52 -7.29
C ALA A 161 -14.55 -5.26 -6.47
N ILE A 162 -15.60 -4.51 -6.84
CA ILE A 162 -15.99 -3.31 -6.08
C ILE A 162 -16.45 -3.65 -4.66
N GLU A 163 -17.20 -4.74 -4.47
CA GLU A 163 -17.59 -5.24 -3.15
C GLU A 163 -16.36 -5.57 -2.28
N ALA A 164 -15.34 -6.21 -2.86
CA ALA A 164 -14.10 -6.50 -2.16
C ALA A 164 -13.34 -5.22 -1.77
N TYR A 165 -13.20 -4.25 -2.68
CA TYR A 165 -12.55 -2.97 -2.39
C TYR A 165 -13.33 -2.13 -1.37
N ASP A 166 -14.66 -2.10 -1.43
CA ASP A 166 -15.49 -1.41 -0.45
C ASP A 166 -15.29 -1.98 0.95
N ALA A 167 -15.25 -3.31 1.07
CA ALA A 167 -14.96 -3.96 2.34
C ALA A 167 -13.51 -3.73 2.83
N VAL A 168 -12.52 -3.53 1.94
CA VAL A 168 -11.18 -3.05 2.34
C VAL A 168 -11.25 -1.62 2.88
N LEU A 169 -12.02 -0.74 2.22
CA LEU A 169 -12.12 0.67 2.59
C LEU A 169 -12.90 0.92 3.89
N ILE A 170 -13.74 -0.03 4.32
CA ILE A 170 -14.38 0.02 5.66
C ILE A 170 -13.32 -0.08 6.76
N GLU A 171 -12.32 -0.95 6.61
CA GLU A 171 -11.27 -1.16 7.61
C GLU A 171 -10.09 -0.20 7.44
N GLN A 172 -9.72 0.11 6.20
CA GLN A 172 -8.66 1.05 5.85
C GLN A 172 -9.17 2.08 4.84
N LEU A 173 -9.77 3.16 5.36
CA LEU A 173 -10.38 4.25 4.58
C LEU A 173 -9.46 4.89 3.53
N THR A 174 -8.15 4.80 3.75
CA THR A 174 -7.11 5.37 2.91
C THR A 174 -6.33 4.33 2.11
N ASN A 175 -6.75 3.06 2.03
CA ASN A 175 -6.02 2.05 1.25
C ASN A 175 -5.89 2.48 -0.23
N SER A 176 -4.65 2.69 -0.69
CA SER A 176 -4.37 3.30 -2.01
C SER A 176 -4.87 2.46 -3.17
N ALA A 177 -4.60 1.14 -3.15
CA ALA A 177 -4.99 0.21 -4.19
C ALA A 177 -6.52 0.09 -4.29
N ALA A 178 -7.21 -0.05 -3.15
CA ALA A 178 -8.66 -0.11 -3.12
C ALA A 178 -9.31 1.19 -3.63
N LEU A 179 -8.81 2.37 -3.20
CA LEU A 179 -9.31 3.66 -3.70
C LEU A 179 -9.14 3.79 -5.22
N TYR A 180 -7.95 3.48 -5.73
CA TYR A 180 -7.62 3.61 -7.16
C TYR A 180 -8.45 2.64 -8.00
N ASN A 181 -8.43 1.35 -7.68
CA ASN A 181 -9.09 0.32 -8.48
C ASN A 181 -10.61 0.45 -8.43
N ARG A 182 -11.17 0.88 -7.30
CA ARG A 182 -12.59 1.22 -7.21
C ARG A 182 -12.97 2.38 -8.13
N ALA A 183 -12.16 3.45 -8.16
CA ALA A 183 -12.42 4.57 -9.05
C ALA A 183 -12.33 4.16 -10.53
N LEU A 184 -11.34 3.32 -10.86
CA LEU A 184 -11.18 2.74 -12.20
C LEU A 184 -12.40 1.91 -12.62
N ILE A 185 -12.96 1.07 -11.73
CA ILE A 185 -14.18 0.31 -12.03
C ILE A 185 -15.34 1.24 -12.35
N LEU A 186 -15.54 2.30 -11.56
CA LEU A 186 -16.62 3.26 -11.80
C LEU A 186 -16.48 3.99 -13.14
N ASP A 187 -15.24 4.25 -13.57
CA ASP A 187 -14.93 4.79 -14.89
C ASP A 187 -15.25 3.80 -16.02
N ILE A 188 -14.83 2.53 -15.88
CA ILE A 188 -15.13 1.47 -16.84
C ILE A 188 -16.64 1.29 -17.00
N GLU A 189 -17.38 1.33 -15.89
CA GLU A 189 -18.85 1.27 -15.87
C GLU A 189 -19.54 2.57 -16.31
N LYS A 190 -18.77 3.62 -16.66
CA LYS A 190 -19.26 4.94 -17.08
C LYS A 190 -20.16 5.62 -16.03
N LYS A 191 -19.98 5.30 -14.75
CA LYS A 191 -20.67 5.94 -13.62
C LYS A 191 -19.98 7.27 -13.28
N TYR A 192 -19.97 8.20 -14.24
CA TYR A 192 -19.08 9.38 -14.23
C TYR A 192 -19.17 10.23 -12.96
N SER A 193 -20.35 10.45 -12.41
CA SER A 193 -20.48 11.23 -11.16
C SER A 193 -19.81 10.54 -9.98
N ALA A 194 -19.97 9.21 -9.86
CA ALA A 194 -19.34 8.44 -8.80
C ALA A 194 -17.83 8.29 -9.03
N ALA A 195 -17.41 8.13 -10.28
CA ALA A 195 -16.00 8.06 -10.66
C ALA A 195 -15.26 9.36 -10.33
N LYS A 196 -15.82 10.54 -10.67
CA LYS A 196 -15.25 11.84 -10.27
C LYS A 196 -15.02 11.92 -8.76
N ALA A 197 -16.04 11.59 -7.97
CA ALA A 197 -15.95 11.62 -6.52
C ALA A 197 -14.88 10.63 -6.01
N ALA A 198 -14.76 9.45 -6.62
CA ALA A 198 -13.76 8.45 -6.25
C ALA A 198 -12.33 8.89 -6.61
N TRP A 199 -12.10 9.49 -7.78
CA TRP A 199 -10.81 10.04 -8.17
C TRP A 199 -10.39 11.21 -7.29
N LEU A 200 -11.31 12.12 -6.96
CA LEU A 200 -11.05 13.20 -6.00
C LEU A 200 -10.64 12.64 -4.63
N LYS A 201 -11.33 11.59 -4.16
CA LYS A 201 -10.98 10.92 -2.89
C LYS A 201 -9.58 10.29 -2.95
N TYR A 202 -9.22 9.64 -4.06
CA TYR A 202 -7.87 9.07 -4.24
C TYR A 202 -6.80 10.18 -4.23
N LEU A 203 -6.97 11.21 -5.05
CA LEU A 203 -6.01 12.31 -5.18
C LEU A 203 -5.87 13.16 -3.93
N HIS A 204 -6.90 13.20 -3.07
CA HIS A 204 -6.81 13.84 -1.77
C HIS A 204 -5.72 13.20 -0.88
N TRP A 205 -5.66 11.87 -0.85
CA TRP A 205 -4.68 11.13 -0.04
C TRP A 205 -3.37 10.88 -0.78
N TYR A 206 -3.43 10.72 -2.10
CA TYR A 206 -2.30 10.31 -2.95
C TYR A 206 -2.11 11.25 -4.15
N PRO A 207 -1.76 12.54 -3.94
CA PRO A 207 -1.59 13.53 -5.01
C PRO A 207 -0.25 13.43 -5.76
N ALA A 208 0.57 12.41 -5.52
CA ALA A 208 1.92 12.29 -6.10
C ALA A 208 2.23 10.89 -6.63
N GLY A 209 3.15 10.83 -7.60
CA GLY A 209 3.59 9.59 -8.25
C GLY A 209 2.80 9.26 -9.52
N ARG A 210 3.19 8.15 -10.18
CA ARG A 210 2.63 7.76 -11.49
C ARG A 210 1.12 7.56 -11.45
N PHE A 211 0.60 6.96 -10.38
CA PHE A 211 -0.83 6.68 -10.24
C PHE A 211 -1.62 7.97 -9.98
N ALA A 212 -1.04 8.98 -9.32
CA ALA A 212 -1.67 10.30 -9.19
C ALA A 212 -1.80 10.99 -10.55
N LEU A 213 -0.77 10.91 -11.40
CA LEU A 213 -0.83 11.44 -12.77
C LEU A 213 -1.93 10.74 -13.59
N GLN A 214 -2.01 9.41 -13.52
CA GLN A 214 -3.07 8.65 -14.19
C GLN A 214 -4.46 9.03 -13.66
N ALA A 215 -4.63 9.07 -12.34
CA ALA A 215 -5.90 9.48 -11.71
C ALA A 215 -6.29 10.93 -12.08
N THR A 216 -5.31 11.82 -12.28
CA THR A 216 -5.54 13.18 -12.76
C THR A 216 -6.03 13.18 -14.20
N ASP A 217 -5.42 12.37 -15.07
CA ASP A 217 -5.86 12.22 -16.46
C ASP A 217 -7.30 11.68 -16.54
N HIS A 218 -7.63 10.67 -15.72
CA HIS A 218 -9.00 10.17 -15.58
C HIS A 218 -9.97 11.28 -15.13
N LEU A 219 -9.63 12.02 -14.07
CA LEU A 219 -10.46 13.11 -13.55
C LEU A 219 -10.68 14.22 -14.59
N ASN A 220 -9.62 14.63 -15.30
CA ASN A 220 -9.67 15.67 -16.32
C ASN A 220 -10.46 15.23 -17.55
N ALA A 221 -10.39 13.96 -17.96
CA ALA A 221 -11.22 13.39 -19.03
C ALA A 221 -12.73 13.44 -18.70
N LEU A 222 -13.08 13.40 -17.41
CA LEU A 222 -14.44 13.60 -16.92
C LEU A 222 -14.83 15.09 -16.86
N GLY A 223 -13.92 16.01 -17.16
CA GLY A 223 -14.14 17.46 -17.15
C GLY A 223 -14.06 18.09 -15.76
N ASP A 224 -13.40 17.44 -14.81
CA ASP A 224 -13.11 18.02 -13.50
C ASP A 224 -11.61 18.38 -13.42
N PHE A 225 -11.32 19.64 -13.09
CA PHE A 225 -9.97 20.21 -13.07
C PHE A 225 -9.59 20.67 -11.65
N SER A 226 -10.14 20.02 -10.62
CA SER A 226 -9.76 20.27 -9.22
C SER A 226 -8.31 19.84 -8.95
N TYR A 227 -7.83 18.85 -9.71
CA TYR A 227 -6.43 18.47 -9.83
C TYR A 227 -6.05 18.54 -11.30
N GLU A 228 -4.88 19.08 -11.61
CA GLU A 228 -4.41 19.24 -12.98
C GLU A 228 -2.97 18.79 -13.11
N LYS A 229 -2.65 18.17 -14.24
CA LYS A 229 -1.28 17.81 -14.60
C LYS A 229 -0.55 19.06 -15.09
N GLN A 230 0.54 19.43 -14.42
CA GLN A 230 1.39 20.56 -14.79
C GLN A 230 2.81 20.07 -15.08
N PHE A 231 3.48 20.71 -16.04
CA PHE A 231 4.86 20.38 -16.41
C PHE A 231 5.83 21.38 -15.80
N LEU A 232 6.65 20.90 -14.88
CA LEU A 232 7.75 21.63 -14.28
C LEU A 232 9.05 21.12 -14.91
N GLY A 233 9.38 21.70 -16.05
CA GLY A 233 10.44 21.22 -16.92
C GLY A 233 10.05 19.91 -17.59
N ASP A 234 10.91 18.90 -17.52
CA ASP A 234 10.60 17.56 -18.07
C ASP A 234 9.78 16.69 -17.10
N ARG A 235 9.41 17.22 -15.92
CA ARG A 235 8.65 16.50 -14.89
C ARG A 235 7.19 16.90 -14.89
N ALA A 236 6.31 15.92 -15.10
CA ALA A 236 4.88 16.09 -14.85
C ALA A 236 4.57 15.93 -13.36
N VAL A 237 3.75 16.83 -12.82
CA VAL A 237 3.26 16.78 -11.45
C VAL A 237 1.75 16.99 -11.42
N THR A 238 1.08 16.32 -10.49
CA THR A 238 -0.33 16.58 -10.17
C THR A 238 -0.39 17.71 -9.15
N LEU A 239 -1.05 18.81 -9.49
CA LEU A 239 -1.30 19.92 -8.58
C LEU A 239 -2.80 20.05 -8.33
N ALA A 240 -3.19 20.17 -7.06
CA ALA A 240 -4.52 20.66 -6.71
C ALA A 240 -4.65 22.13 -7.13
N GLU A 241 -5.86 22.52 -7.51
CA GLU A 241 -6.19 23.89 -7.91
C GLU A 241 -5.78 24.92 -6.85
N ILE A 242 -5.23 26.04 -7.32
CA ILE A 242 -4.88 27.17 -6.46
C ILE A 242 -6.15 28.00 -6.21
N LYS A 243 -6.59 28.01 -4.94
CA LYS A 243 -7.80 28.66 -4.46
C LYS A 243 -7.44 29.88 -3.63
N PHE A 244 -8.37 30.82 -3.55
CA PHE A 244 -8.20 32.07 -2.83
C PHE A 244 -9.32 32.23 -1.80
N GLN A 245 -8.99 32.86 -0.67
CA GLN A 245 -9.97 33.27 0.33
C GLN A 245 -10.71 34.53 -0.13
N GLN A 246 -11.81 34.88 0.54
CA GLN A 246 -12.54 36.13 0.25
C GLN A 246 -11.69 37.39 0.44
N SER A 247 -10.70 37.34 1.34
CA SER A 247 -9.67 38.38 1.53
C SER A 247 -8.74 38.58 0.32
N GLY A 248 -8.74 37.64 -0.64
CA GLY A 248 -7.82 37.63 -1.78
C GLY A 248 -6.50 36.89 -1.53
N SER A 249 -6.21 36.46 -0.29
CA SER A 249 -5.05 35.64 0.06
C SER A 249 -5.17 34.22 -0.49
N VAL A 250 -4.04 33.56 -0.75
CA VAL A 250 -4.04 32.13 -1.15
C VAL A 250 -4.65 31.29 -0.04
N SER A 251 -5.55 30.38 -0.39
CA SER A 251 -6.16 29.44 0.54
C SER A 251 -5.13 28.45 1.10
N PRO A 252 -5.17 28.12 2.40
CA PRO A 252 -4.32 27.09 2.97
C PRO A 252 -4.42 25.72 2.27
N SER A 253 -5.58 25.43 1.66
CA SER A 253 -5.78 24.22 0.86
C SER A 253 -4.84 24.11 -0.36
N SER A 254 -4.28 25.24 -0.82
CA SER A 254 -3.37 25.31 -1.96
C SER A 254 -1.89 25.27 -1.58
N TYR A 255 -1.58 25.33 -0.27
CA TYR A 255 -0.20 25.30 0.21
C TYR A 255 0.56 24.02 -0.17
N PRO A 256 -0.03 22.81 -0.14
CA PRO A 256 0.68 21.61 -0.60
C PRO A 256 1.15 21.71 -2.06
N SER A 257 0.29 22.20 -2.97
CA SER A 257 0.65 22.43 -4.38
C SER A 257 1.80 23.44 -4.52
N LEU A 258 1.70 24.60 -3.85
CA LEU A 258 2.73 25.64 -3.92
C LEU A 258 4.05 25.20 -3.26
N ARG A 259 3.99 24.40 -2.18
CA ARG A 259 5.17 23.82 -1.56
C ARG A 259 5.89 22.84 -2.47
N LEU A 260 5.15 21.99 -3.18
CA LEU A 260 5.73 21.09 -4.17
C LEU A 260 6.42 21.88 -5.30
N VAL A 261 5.72 22.88 -5.87
CA VAL A 261 6.27 23.76 -6.90
C VAL A 261 7.56 24.42 -6.43
N GLY A 262 7.52 25.10 -5.29
CA GLY A 262 8.68 25.83 -4.77
C GLY A 262 9.85 24.91 -4.41
N ALA A 263 9.60 23.72 -3.87
CA ALA A 263 10.63 22.73 -3.60
C ALA A 263 11.31 22.22 -4.89
N ILE A 264 10.55 22.03 -5.98
CA ILE A 264 11.12 21.65 -7.28
C ILE A 264 12.00 22.79 -7.81
N VAL A 265 11.48 24.01 -7.84
CA VAL A 265 12.19 25.18 -8.39
C VAL A 265 13.45 25.51 -7.60
N SER A 266 13.41 25.41 -6.27
CA SER A 266 14.56 25.68 -5.40
C SER A 266 15.72 24.73 -5.63
N ASN A 267 15.44 23.50 -6.10
CA ASN A 267 16.46 22.50 -6.40
C ASN A 267 16.99 22.59 -7.84
N LEU A 268 16.46 23.50 -8.67
CA LEU A 268 16.93 23.71 -10.03
C LEU A 268 17.96 24.84 -10.10
N PRO A 269 19.15 24.60 -10.68
CA PRO A 269 20.22 25.61 -10.74
C PRO A 269 19.83 26.83 -11.57
N LYS A 270 18.95 26.66 -12.55
CA LYS A 270 18.41 27.70 -13.44
C LYS A 270 16.95 27.40 -13.79
N GLY A 271 16.31 28.33 -14.49
CA GLY A 271 14.94 28.22 -14.96
C GLY A 271 13.97 29.09 -14.18
N THR A 272 13.07 29.74 -14.90
CA THR A 272 12.13 30.71 -14.35
C THR A 272 10.75 30.07 -14.22
N LEU A 273 10.19 30.14 -13.01
CA LEU A 273 8.83 29.73 -12.75
C LEU A 273 7.87 30.78 -13.31
N GLN A 274 7.04 30.37 -14.26
CA GLN A 274 5.94 31.18 -14.79
C GLN A 274 4.67 30.87 -14.01
N VAL A 275 4.05 31.90 -13.45
CA VAL A 275 2.73 31.84 -12.82
C VAL A 275 1.78 32.70 -13.64
N VAL A 276 0.83 32.07 -14.32
CA VAL A 276 -0.13 32.76 -15.18
C VAL A 276 -1.53 32.62 -14.59
N VAL A 277 -2.19 33.74 -14.33
CA VAL A 277 -3.53 33.76 -13.70
C VAL A 277 -4.58 34.32 -14.67
N TYR A 278 -5.68 33.60 -14.82
CA TYR A 278 -6.83 34.00 -15.63
C TYR A 278 -8.01 34.30 -14.72
N VAL A 279 -8.69 35.43 -14.93
CA VAL A 279 -9.98 35.75 -14.28
C VAL A 279 -10.88 36.50 -15.25
N HIS A 280 -11.96 35.85 -15.69
CA HIS A 280 -12.90 36.40 -16.67
C HIS A 280 -13.43 37.77 -16.27
N ASN A 281 -13.27 38.76 -17.15
CA ASN A 281 -13.70 40.15 -16.99
C ASN A 281 -13.17 40.85 -15.72
N ASN A 282 -12.05 40.39 -15.14
CA ASN A 282 -11.50 41.01 -13.93
C ASN A 282 -9.96 40.98 -13.90
N LYS A 283 -9.34 41.86 -14.69
CA LYS A 283 -7.88 41.98 -14.81
C LYS A 283 -7.20 42.33 -13.48
N GLN A 284 -7.84 43.17 -12.67
CA GLN A 284 -7.33 43.60 -11.37
C GLN A 284 -7.23 42.42 -10.41
N LEU A 285 -8.28 41.60 -10.33
CA LEU A 285 -8.28 40.40 -9.50
C LEU A 285 -7.27 39.37 -9.99
N ALA A 286 -7.15 39.17 -11.31
CA ALA A 286 -6.14 38.29 -11.89
C ALA A 286 -4.71 38.72 -11.47
N LYS A 287 -4.42 40.03 -11.55
CA LYS A 287 -3.15 40.61 -11.11
C LYS A 287 -2.91 40.39 -9.61
N GLN A 288 -3.90 40.71 -8.78
CA GLN A 288 -3.80 40.56 -7.32
C GLN A 288 -3.46 39.13 -6.94
N ARG A 289 -4.16 38.16 -7.53
CA ARG A 289 -3.94 36.72 -7.30
C ARG A 289 -2.58 36.25 -7.77
N ALA A 290 -2.09 36.75 -8.91
CA ALA A 290 -0.75 36.42 -9.40
C ALA A 290 0.34 36.91 -8.44
N ILE A 291 0.21 38.13 -7.93
CA ILE A 291 1.11 38.70 -6.91
C ILE A 291 1.08 37.86 -5.63
N GLU A 292 -0.12 37.50 -5.17
CA GLU A 292 -0.27 36.73 -3.93
C GLU A 292 0.36 35.34 -4.02
N ILE A 293 0.22 34.65 -5.16
CA ILE A 293 0.91 33.37 -5.39
C ILE A 293 2.43 33.54 -5.32
N ALA A 294 2.98 34.57 -5.97
CA ALA A 294 4.41 34.83 -5.96
C ALA A 294 4.93 35.17 -4.54
N ASN A 295 4.21 36.00 -3.80
CA ASN A 295 4.52 36.33 -2.41
C ASN A 295 4.48 35.08 -1.52
N THR A 296 3.50 34.21 -1.72
CA THR A 296 3.37 32.94 -0.97
C THR A 296 4.55 32.01 -1.28
N LEU A 297 4.94 31.88 -2.54
CA LEU A 297 6.08 31.08 -2.96
C LEU A 297 7.40 31.61 -2.39
N HIS A 298 7.63 32.92 -2.43
CA HIS A 298 8.80 33.55 -1.84
C HIS A 298 8.83 33.37 -0.31
N THR A 299 7.67 33.45 0.34
CA THR A 299 7.53 33.18 1.79
C THR A 299 7.92 31.74 2.13
N PHE A 300 7.45 30.76 1.36
CA PHE A 300 7.80 29.35 1.59
C PHE A 300 9.24 29.02 1.21
N PHE A 301 9.81 29.70 0.20
CA PHE A 301 11.15 29.44 -0.32
C PHE A 301 11.89 30.76 -0.58
N PRO A 302 12.45 31.40 0.47
CA PRO A 302 13.18 32.66 0.34
C PRO A 302 14.44 32.57 -0.54
N THR A 303 14.93 31.34 -0.78
CA THR A 303 16.10 31.06 -1.63
C THR A 303 15.78 31.19 -3.13
N ILE A 304 14.51 31.17 -3.53
CA ILE A 304 14.11 31.45 -4.90
C ILE A 304 14.23 32.95 -5.12
N GLY A 305 15.22 33.36 -5.92
CA GLY A 305 15.45 34.75 -6.27
C GLY A 305 14.19 35.40 -6.89
N PRO A 306 13.97 36.71 -6.68
CA PRO A 306 12.77 37.40 -7.18
C PRO A 306 12.64 37.38 -8.71
N ASP A 307 13.76 37.25 -9.43
CA ASP A 307 13.84 37.11 -10.89
C ASP A 307 13.49 35.70 -11.39
N ARG A 308 13.48 34.70 -10.50
CA ARG A 308 13.15 33.31 -10.79
C ARG A 308 11.65 33.01 -10.76
N ILE A 309 10.80 33.95 -10.32
CA ILE A 309 9.35 33.84 -10.38
C ILE A 309 8.79 34.99 -11.23
N ARG A 310 8.25 34.66 -12.40
CA ARG A 310 7.58 35.61 -13.28
C ARG A 310 6.07 35.40 -13.22
N ILE A 311 5.35 36.50 -13.06
CA ILE A 311 3.89 36.51 -13.01
C ILE A 311 3.31 37.13 -14.28
N SER A 312 2.22 36.56 -14.78
CA SER A 312 1.40 37.09 -15.87
C SER A 312 -0.07 36.95 -15.51
N TRP A 313 -0.92 37.84 -16.04
CA TRP A 313 -2.35 37.80 -15.73
C TRP A 313 -3.21 38.29 -16.90
N PHE A 314 -4.38 37.68 -17.04
CA PHE A 314 -5.32 37.94 -18.12
C PHE A 314 -6.76 38.03 -17.59
N ASP A 315 -7.57 38.87 -18.22
CA ASP A 315 -9.00 39.04 -17.95
C ASP A 315 -9.91 38.16 -18.82
N THR A 316 -9.32 37.17 -19.49
CA THR A 316 -10.01 36.21 -20.33
C THR A 316 -10.24 34.90 -19.58
N SER A 317 -11.21 34.11 -20.03
CA SER A 317 -11.34 32.72 -19.58
C SER A 317 -10.29 31.86 -20.26
N GLU A 318 -9.77 30.87 -19.54
CA GLU A 318 -8.88 29.88 -20.12
C GLU A 318 -9.68 28.81 -20.87
N LYS A 319 -9.19 28.44 -22.05
CA LYS A 319 -9.70 27.29 -22.82
C LYS A 319 -8.76 26.10 -22.64
N ILE A 320 -9.29 25.01 -22.08
CA ILE A 320 -8.56 23.75 -21.87
C ILE A 320 -9.09 22.75 -22.88
N THR A 321 -8.20 22.07 -23.60
CA THR A 321 -8.58 20.99 -24.51
C THR A 321 -8.12 19.66 -23.93
N GLN A 322 -9.06 18.74 -23.70
CA GLN A 322 -8.84 17.40 -23.17
C GLN A 322 -9.71 16.42 -23.98
N ASP A 323 -9.10 15.39 -24.57
CA ASP A 323 -9.78 14.35 -25.36
C ASP A 323 -10.77 14.91 -26.41
N ASN A 324 -10.30 15.89 -27.19
CA ASN A 324 -11.07 16.62 -28.21
C ASN A 324 -12.29 17.41 -27.69
N LYS A 325 -12.45 17.55 -26.37
CA LYS A 325 -13.42 18.44 -25.74
C LYS A 325 -12.74 19.71 -25.26
N THR A 326 -13.41 20.83 -25.44
CA THR A 326 -12.97 22.13 -24.92
C THR A 326 -13.77 22.49 -23.67
N TYR A 327 -13.05 22.81 -22.60
CA TYR A 327 -13.57 23.29 -21.34
C TYR A 327 -13.17 24.75 -21.16
N ILE A 328 -14.04 25.53 -20.52
CA ILE A 328 -13.79 26.95 -20.24
C ILE A 328 -13.68 27.11 -18.72
N LYS A 329 -12.53 27.58 -18.25
CA LYS A 329 -12.34 28.00 -16.85
C LYS A 329 -12.36 29.52 -16.79
N ASN A 330 -13.35 30.08 -16.09
CA ASN A 330 -13.40 31.52 -15.85
C ASN A 330 -12.34 31.99 -14.87
N GLU A 331 -11.84 31.10 -14.02
CA GLU A 331 -10.73 31.35 -13.13
C GLU A 331 -9.76 30.17 -13.20
N SER A 332 -8.47 30.43 -13.42
CA SER A 332 -7.45 29.38 -13.42
C SER A 332 -6.06 29.92 -13.15
N VAL A 333 -5.17 29.01 -12.76
CA VAL A 333 -3.75 29.28 -12.51
C VAL A 333 -2.93 28.24 -13.26
N ARG A 334 -2.01 28.70 -14.10
CA ARG A 334 -1.02 27.87 -14.79
C ARG A 334 0.35 28.10 -14.21
N ILE A 335 1.04 27.00 -13.95
CA ILE A 335 2.37 27.00 -13.35
C ILE A 335 3.26 26.09 -14.18
N PHE A 336 4.30 26.66 -14.78
CA PHE A 336 5.26 25.93 -15.59
C PHE A 336 6.65 26.58 -15.51
N LEU A 337 7.69 25.85 -15.91
CA LEU A 337 9.04 26.39 -15.96
C LEU A 337 9.38 26.87 -17.38
N THR A 338 10.23 27.89 -17.50
CA THR A 338 10.96 28.27 -18.72
C THR A 338 12.46 28.26 -18.46
N ASP A 339 13.28 28.18 -19.51
CA ASP A 339 14.75 28.39 -19.42
C ASP A 339 15.48 27.44 -18.45
N TRP A 340 14.95 26.23 -18.23
CA TRP A 340 15.48 25.25 -17.28
C TRP A 340 16.52 24.29 -17.90
N LYS A 341 16.58 24.21 -19.23
CA LYS A 341 17.53 23.36 -19.99
C LYS A 341 18.90 24.00 -20.08
#